data_AF-A0AAP8K4L8-F1
#
_entry.id   AF-A0AAP8K4L8-F1
#
_cell.length_a   1.000
_cell.length_b   1.000
_cell.length_c   1.000
_cell.angle_alpha   90.00
_cell.angle_beta   90.00
_cell.angle_gamma   90.00
#
_symmetry.space_group_name_H-M   'P 1'
#
loop_
_entity.id
_entity.type
_entity.pdbx_description
1 polymer ?
#
loop_
_entity_poly.entity_id
_entity_poly.type
_entity_poly.pdbx_seq_one_letter_code
_entity_poly.pdbx_strand_id
1 'polypeptide(L)'
;METIKISEQDIINAMCLYIAEKKQVQPQEVEIELMYDDDYGFSAESYVHDRKQVHITLNIIEALRYWLDTEMNVDPYAAGLELELDDEEGIIAFAKLSR
;
A
#
# COMPACT_ATOMS: atom_id res chain seq x y z
N MET A 1 6.64 -11.29 18.85
CA MET A 1 6.05 -10.88 17.57
C MET A 1 6.94 -9.77 17.04
N GLU A 2 7.39 -9.90 15.80
CA GLU A 2 8.20 -8.89 15.12
C GLU A 2 7.23 -7.95 14.39
N THR A 3 7.44 -6.65 14.50
CA THR A 3 6.59 -5.64 13.85
C THR A 3 7.45 -4.81 12.92
N ILE A 4 7.07 -4.74 11.66
CA ILE A 4 7.69 -3.89 10.65
C ILE A 4 6.81 -2.65 10.50
N LYS A 5 7.39 -1.47 10.72
CA LYS A 5 6.76 -0.19 10.35
C LYS A 5 7.03 0.05 8.87
N ILE A 6 5.98 0.36 8.13
CA ILE A 6 5.98 0.66 6.70
C ILE A 6 5.64 2.14 6.57
N SER A 7 6.56 2.91 5.98
CA SER A 7 6.39 4.35 5.81
C SER A 7 5.35 4.67 4.74
N GLU A 8 4.83 5.90 4.74
CA GLU A 8 3.91 6.37 3.69
C GLU A 8 4.48 6.17 2.29
N GLN A 9 5.77 6.48 2.10
CA GLN A 9 6.47 6.28 0.83
C GLN A 9 6.56 4.80 0.42
N ASP A 10 6.74 3.89 1.37
CA ASP A 10 6.75 2.45 1.08
C ASP A 10 5.36 1.93 0.71
N ILE A 11 4.30 2.48 1.32
CA ILE A 11 2.90 2.20 0.92
C ILE A 11 2.66 2.68 -0.51
N ILE A 12 3.10 3.90 -0.84
CA ILE A 12 3.03 4.45 -2.20
C ILE A 12 3.77 3.56 -3.20
N ASN A 13 5.00 3.16 -2.87
CA ASN A 13 5.82 2.29 -3.74
C ASN A 13 5.16 0.92 -3.93
N ALA A 14 4.62 0.32 -2.88
CA ALA A 14 3.88 -0.94 -2.94
C ALA A 14 2.66 -0.82 -3.86
N MET A 15 1.92 0.28 -3.77
CA MET A 15 0.79 0.59 -4.65
C MET A 15 1.24 0.76 -6.11
N CYS A 16 2.32 1.49 -6.37
CA CYS A 16 2.89 1.63 -7.72
C CYS A 16 3.22 0.26 -8.33
N LEU A 17 3.92 -0.60 -7.59
CA LEU A 17 4.27 -1.96 -8.02
C LEU A 17 3.02 -2.81 -8.30
N TYR A 18 2.07 -2.84 -7.37
CA TYR A 18 0.84 -3.62 -7.48
C TYR A 18 -0.02 -3.19 -8.68
N ILE A 19 -0.20 -1.88 -8.89
CA ILE A 19 -0.98 -1.36 -10.02
C ILE A 19 -0.24 -1.56 -11.35
N ALA A 20 1.07 -1.36 -11.37
CA ALA A 20 1.90 -1.58 -12.56
C ALA A 20 1.79 -3.03 -13.03
N GLU A 21 1.90 -3.99 -12.11
CA GLU A 21 1.74 -5.41 -12.42
C GLU A 21 0.33 -5.69 -12.98
N LYS A 22 -0.74 -5.21 -12.33
CA LYS A 22 -2.12 -5.45 -12.83
C LYS A 22 -2.41 -4.80 -14.18
N LYS A 23 -1.77 -3.67 -14.48
CA LYS A 23 -1.97 -2.92 -15.73
C LYS A 23 -0.93 -3.24 -16.81
N GLN A 24 0.07 -4.07 -16.48
CA GLN A 24 1.18 -4.43 -17.37
C GLN A 24 1.91 -3.19 -17.92
N VAL A 25 2.20 -2.24 -17.03
CA VAL A 25 2.97 -1.01 -17.29
C VAL A 25 4.20 -0.96 -16.37
N GLN A 26 5.10 -0.02 -16.57
CA GLN A 26 6.22 0.17 -15.65
C GLN A 26 5.76 0.89 -14.37
N PRO A 27 6.33 0.59 -13.19
CA PRO A 27 6.01 1.28 -11.94
C PRO A 27 6.15 2.80 -12.00
N GLN A 28 7.12 3.30 -12.78
CA GLN A 28 7.36 4.74 -12.96
C GLN A 28 6.26 5.44 -13.79
N GLU A 29 5.38 4.67 -14.44
CA GLU A 29 4.20 5.17 -15.15
C GLU A 29 2.96 5.25 -14.25
N VAL A 30 3.09 4.86 -12.97
CA VAL A 30 2.01 4.89 -11.98
C VAL A 30 2.31 5.97 -10.95
N GLU A 31 1.43 6.95 -10.85
CA GLU A 31 1.40 7.90 -9.74
C GLU A 31 0.32 7.49 -8.74
N ILE A 32 0.63 7.59 -7.45
CA ILE A 32 -0.26 7.23 -6.35
C ILE A 32 -0.38 8.41 -5.40
N GLU A 33 -1.61 8.73 -5.01
CA GLU A 33 -1.93 9.66 -3.94
C GLU A 33 -2.72 8.90 -2.86
N LEU A 34 -2.22 8.93 -1.62
CA LEU A 34 -2.93 8.34 -0.48
C LEU A 34 -3.88 9.37 0.12
N MET A 35 -5.03 8.91 0.58
CA MET A 35 -6.05 9.76 1.17
C MET A 35 -6.63 9.11 2.43
N TYR A 36 -7.02 9.95 3.38
CA TYR A 36 -7.81 9.55 4.53
C TYR A 36 -9.00 10.51 4.67
N ASP A 37 -10.16 9.96 4.99
CA ASP A 37 -11.38 10.70 5.29
C ASP A 37 -12.10 10.01 6.45
N ASP A 38 -12.73 10.78 7.35
CA ASP A 38 -13.38 10.23 8.55
C ASP A 38 -14.60 9.35 8.24
N ASP A 39 -15.29 9.57 7.10
CA ASP A 39 -16.46 8.79 6.69
C ASP A 39 -16.06 7.53 5.89
N TYR A 40 -14.97 7.60 5.11
CA TYR A 40 -14.58 6.54 4.17
C TYR A 40 -13.28 5.79 4.54
N GLY A 41 -12.54 6.27 5.52
CA GLY A 41 -11.25 5.73 5.96
C GLY A 41 -10.13 5.91 4.94
N PHE A 42 -9.14 5.02 4.97
CA PHE A 42 -8.01 5.06 4.06
C PHE A 42 -8.39 4.66 2.64
N SER A 43 -7.95 5.45 1.66
CA SER A 43 -8.08 5.17 0.24
C SER A 43 -6.85 5.65 -0.52
N ALA A 44 -6.77 5.31 -1.80
CA ALA A 44 -5.72 5.78 -2.68
C ALA A 44 -6.26 6.08 -4.06
N GLU A 45 -5.65 7.01 -4.77
CA GLU A 45 -5.92 7.28 -6.18
C GLU A 45 -4.69 6.90 -7.00
N SER A 46 -4.90 6.18 -8.10
CA SER A 46 -3.83 5.91 -9.07
C SER A 46 -4.08 6.65 -10.36
N TYR A 47 -3.02 7.22 -10.93
CA TYR A 47 -3.01 7.85 -12.24
C TYR A 47 -2.07 7.07 -13.16
N VAL A 48 -2.60 6.56 -14.28
CA VAL A 48 -1.84 5.83 -15.31
C VAL A 48 -2.32 6.26 -16.68
N HIS A 49 -1.45 6.85 -17.51
CA HIS A 49 -1.77 7.34 -18.86
C HIS A 49 -3.09 8.12 -18.93
N ASP A 50 -3.20 9.20 -18.13
CA ASP A 50 -4.38 10.07 -18.00
C ASP A 50 -5.66 9.39 -17.44
N ARG A 51 -5.55 8.15 -16.94
CA ARG A 51 -6.66 7.45 -16.28
C ARG A 51 -6.49 7.43 -14.78
N LYS A 52 -7.46 8.04 -14.10
CA LYS A 52 -7.61 7.99 -12.65
C LYS A 52 -8.44 6.78 -12.23
N GLN A 53 -8.07 6.16 -11.11
CA GLN A 53 -8.84 5.11 -10.45
C GLN A 53 -8.73 5.26 -8.93
N VAL A 54 -9.85 5.11 -8.22
CA VAL A 54 -9.90 5.12 -6.75
C VAL A 54 -9.80 3.68 -6.22
N HIS A 55 -9.06 3.50 -5.14
CA HIS A 55 -8.77 2.24 -4.48
C HIS A 55 -9.16 2.36 -3.01
N ILE A 56 -9.93 1.39 -2.51
CA ILE A 56 -10.34 1.36 -1.10
C ILE A 56 -9.23 0.77 -0.23
N THR A 57 -9.37 0.87 1.10
CA THR A 57 -8.41 0.32 2.07
C THR A 57 -7.96 -1.11 1.74
N LEU A 58 -8.88 -1.98 1.32
CA LEU A 58 -8.56 -3.37 0.99
C LEU A 58 -7.54 -3.47 -0.16
N ASN A 59 -7.59 -2.59 -1.15
CA ASN A 59 -6.61 -2.58 -2.24
C ASN A 59 -5.22 -2.12 -1.77
N ILE A 60 -5.15 -1.22 -0.79
CA ILE A 60 -3.88 -0.84 -0.14
C ILE A 60 -3.30 -2.06 0.60
N ILE A 61 -4.13 -2.79 1.33
CA ILE A 61 -3.71 -4.02 2.02
C ILE A 61 -3.24 -5.09 1.02
N GLU A 62 -3.93 -5.26 -0.11
CA GLU A 62 -3.48 -6.16 -1.18
C GLU A 62 -2.12 -5.76 -1.76
N ALA A 63 -1.89 -4.46 -1.98
CA ALA A 63 -0.62 -3.95 -2.48
C ALA A 63 0.52 -4.19 -1.47
N LEU A 64 0.26 -3.98 -0.17
CA LEU A 64 1.23 -4.28 0.88
C LEU A 64 1.55 -5.77 0.98
N ARG A 65 0.54 -6.64 0.81
CA ARG A 65 0.78 -8.09 0.71
C ARG A 65 1.62 -8.45 -0.51
N TYR A 66 1.33 -7.86 -1.66
CA TYR A 66 2.14 -8.04 -2.86
C TYR A 66 3.60 -7.63 -2.61
N TRP A 67 3.82 -6.47 -2.00
CA TRP A 67 5.15 -5.98 -1.65
C TRP A 67 5.90 -6.86 -0.64
N LEU A 68 5.20 -7.37 0.40
CA LEU A 68 5.79 -8.33 1.35
C LEU A 68 6.29 -9.61 0.64
N ASP A 69 5.51 -10.13 -0.31
CA ASP A 69 5.84 -11.32 -1.08
C ASP A 69 7.00 -11.06 -2.05
N THR A 70 6.92 -10.00 -2.86
CA THR A 70 7.86 -9.78 -3.97
C THR A 70 9.14 -9.07 -3.58
N GLU A 71 9.09 -8.10 -2.67
CA GLU A 71 10.26 -7.27 -2.32
C GLU A 71 10.89 -7.70 -1.00
N MET A 72 10.09 -8.21 -0.05
CA MET A 72 10.60 -8.62 1.27
C MET A 72 10.80 -10.13 1.42
N ASN A 73 10.27 -10.95 0.50
CA ASN A 73 10.27 -12.41 0.60
C ASN A 73 9.73 -12.91 1.95
N VAL A 74 8.65 -12.27 2.41
CA VAL A 74 7.89 -12.60 3.62
C VAL A 74 6.55 -13.19 3.19
N ASP A 75 6.12 -14.29 3.83
CA ASP A 75 4.78 -14.83 3.58
C ASP A 75 3.73 -13.73 3.83
N PRO A 76 3.02 -13.27 2.80
CA PRO A 76 2.14 -12.13 2.90
C PRO A 76 0.95 -12.39 3.83
N TYR A 77 0.61 -13.64 4.15
CA TYR A 77 -0.50 -14.01 5.04
C TYR A 77 -0.06 -14.33 6.47
N ALA A 78 1.25 -14.45 6.72
CA ALA A 78 1.80 -14.56 8.07
C ALA A 78 1.83 -13.21 8.82
N ALA A 79 1.52 -12.11 8.12
CA ALA A 79 1.48 -10.76 8.64
C ALA A 79 0.03 -10.26 8.84
N GLY A 80 -0.29 -9.81 10.05
CA GLY A 80 -1.40 -8.90 10.29
C GLY A 80 -1.00 -7.49 9.85
N LEU A 81 -1.80 -6.86 8.98
CA LEU A 81 -1.56 -5.50 8.49
C LEU A 81 -2.58 -4.53 9.07
N GLU A 82 -2.11 -3.39 9.54
CA GLU A 82 -2.91 -2.31 10.11
C GLU A 82 -2.41 -0.97 9.56
N LEU A 83 -3.33 -0.14 9.06
CA LEU A 83 -3.05 1.23 8.62
C LEU A 83 -3.37 2.19 9.76
N GLU A 84 -2.55 3.22 9.90
CA GLU A 84 -2.68 4.26 10.92
C GLU A 84 -2.43 5.62 10.28
N LEU A 85 -3.20 6.64 10.69
CA LEU A 85 -2.93 8.03 10.34
C LEU A 85 -2.06 8.62 11.45
N ASP A 86 -0.82 8.96 11.11
CA ASP A 86 0.16 9.57 11.99
C ASP A 86 0.23 11.08 11.73
N ASP A 87 0.28 11.88 12.80
CA ASP A 87 0.25 13.34 12.74
C ASP A 87 1.50 13.95 12.08
N GLU A 88 2.64 13.24 12.08
CA GLU A 88 3.91 13.72 11.52
C GLU A 88 4.30 12.99 10.23
N GLU A 89 4.02 11.69 10.16
CA GLU A 89 4.46 10.82 9.05
C GLU A 89 3.39 10.55 8.00
N GLY A 90 2.16 11.03 8.20
CA GLY A 90 1.05 10.78 7.30
C GLY A 90 0.49 9.37 7.45
N ILE A 91 0.09 8.73 6.34
CA ILE A 91 -0.48 7.38 6.41
C ILE A 91 0.66 6.36 6.51
N ILE A 92 0.70 5.60 7.61
CA ILE A 92 1.69 4.54 7.84
C ILE A 92 0.99 3.19 7.99
N ALA A 93 1.78 2.10 7.93
CA ALA A 93 1.28 0.76 8.21
C ALA A 93 2.20 -0.03 9.13
N PHE A 94 1.63 -1.00 9.83
CA PHE A 94 2.36 -1.96 10.64
C PHE A 94 2.08 -3.38 10.18
N ALA A 95 3.13 -4.13 9.84
CA ALA A 95 3.06 -5.57 9.60
C ALA A 95 3.50 -6.33 10.86
N LYS A 96 2.54 -6.93 11.55
CA LYS A 96 2.74 -7.75 12.76
C LYS A 96 2.92 -9.21 12.34
N LEU A 97 4.15 -9.69 12.38
CA LEU A 97 4.50 -11.06 12.00
C LEU A 97 4.20 -12.04 13.14
N SER A 98 3.31 -12.98 12.86
CA SER A 98 3.11 -14.19 13.67
C SER A 98 4.02 -15.29 13.13
N ARG A 99 4.96 -15.74 13.97
CA ARG A 99 5.78 -16.93 13.68
C ARG A 99 4.99 -18.19 13.97
#